data_AF-A0A7W5LHM5-F1
#
_entry.id   AF-A0A7W5LHM5-F1
#
_cell.length_a   1.000
_cell.length_b   1.000
_cell.length_c   1.000
_cell.angle_alpha   90.00
_cell.angle_beta   90.00
_cell.angle_gamma   90.00
#
_symmetry.space_group_name_H-M   'P 1'
#
loop_
_entity.id
_entity.type
_entity.pdbx_description
1 polymer ?
#
loop_
_entity_poly.entity_id
_entity_poly.type
_entity_poly.pdbx_seq_one_letter_code
_entity_poly.pdbx_strand_id
1 'polypeptide(L)'
;MPSVVSVARRSSHEFSKTVVDSISIVEGLGVDGDAHAGVTVKHRSRVARDPSQPNLRQVHLIHSELFDELTAKGFFVKPGDLGENNPDLRRRAS
;
A
#
# COMPACT_ATOMS: atom_id res chain seq x y z
N MET A 1 -5.57 -13.81 14.97
CA MET A 1 -5.50 -13.78 13.49
C MET A 1 -5.32 -12.35 13.04
N PRO A 2 -4.47 -12.09 12.03
CA PRO A 2 -4.39 -10.79 11.39
C PRO A 2 -5.70 -10.42 10.69
N SER A 3 -6.04 -9.14 10.66
CA SER A 3 -7.21 -8.61 9.95
C SER A 3 -6.88 -7.28 9.27
N VAL A 4 -7.45 -7.11 8.09
CA VAL A 4 -7.41 -5.88 7.27
C VAL A 4 -8.38 -4.85 7.85
N VAL A 5 -7.92 -3.63 8.11
CA VAL A 5 -8.77 -2.56 8.69
C VAL A 5 -9.37 -1.66 7.60
N SER A 6 -8.63 -1.42 6.52
CA SER A 6 -9.18 -0.76 5.33
C SER A 6 -8.38 -1.13 4.09
N VAL A 7 -8.85 -0.74 2.92
CA VAL A 7 -8.06 -0.87 1.68
C VAL A 7 -8.11 0.41 0.88
N ALA A 8 -7.03 0.68 0.15
CA ALA A 8 -6.90 1.88 -0.65
C ALA A 8 -6.20 1.56 -1.98
N ARG A 9 -6.58 2.29 -3.03
CA ARG A 9 -5.91 2.25 -4.33
C ARG A 9 -5.97 3.62 -4.99
N ARG A 10 -5.09 3.83 -5.96
CA ARG A 10 -5.15 5.01 -6.83
C ARG A 10 -4.48 4.71 -8.16
N SER A 11 -5.06 5.19 -9.26
CA SER A 11 -4.56 4.98 -10.61
C SER A 11 -3.40 5.91 -11.00
N SER A 12 -3.26 7.07 -10.33
CA SER A 12 -2.15 8.01 -10.49
C SER A 12 -0.99 7.74 -9.53
N HIS A 13 0.24 8.13 -9.93
CA HIS A 13 1.47 8.04 -9.12
C HIS A 13 1.55 9.15 -8.05
N GLU A 14 0.46 9.42 -7.35
CA GLU A 14 0.44 10.34 -6.22
C GLU A 14 0.86 9.61 -4.93
N PHE A 15 1.31 10.39 -3.94
CA PHE A 15 1.78 9.85 -2.68
C PHE A 15 0.64 9.15 -1.91
N SER A 16 -0.53 9.79 -1.84
CA SER A 16 -1.68 9.28 -1.09
C SER A 16 -2.63 8.47 -1.96
N LYS A 17 -3.26 7.45 -1.39
CA LYS A 17 -4.28 6.60 -2.02
C LYS A 17 -5.66 6.92 -1.51
N THR A 18 -6.67 6.58 -2.30
CA THR A 18 -8.08 6.76 -1.91
C THR A 18 -8.59 5.47 -1.29
N VAL A 19 -9.17 5.56 -0.08
CA VAL A 19 -9.83 4.43 0.58
C VAL A 19 -11.02 3.97 -0.26
N VAL A 20 -11.17 2.66 -0.41
CA VAL A 20 -12.26 2.02 -1.15
C VAL A 20 -12.81 0.85 -0.35
N ASP A 21 -14.03 0.42 -0.67
CA ASP A 21 -14.68 -0.69 0.05
C ASP A 21 -14.00 -2.04 -0.21
N SER A 22 -13.39 -2.21 -1.38
CA SER A 22 -12.71 -3.45 -1.77
C SER A 22 -11.62 -3.21 -2.82
N ILE A 23 -10.63 -4.10 -2.82
CA ILE A 23 -9.60 -4.18 -3.87
C ILE A 23 -9.48 -5.62 -4.38
N SER A 24 -9.07 -5.77 -5.63
CA SER A 24 -8.76 -7.07 -6.23
C SER A 24 -7.24 -7.23 -6.34
N ILE A 25 -6.72 -8.35 -5.84
CA ILE A 25 -5.29 -8.69 -5.99
C ILE A 25 -5.16 -9.61 -7.20
N VAL A 26 -4.34 -9.20 -8.16
CA VAL A 26 -4.00 -9.98 -9.34
C VAL A 26 -2.58 -10.53 -9.16
N GLU A 27 -2.46 -11.85 -9.22
CA GLU A 27 -1.18 -12.54 -9.02
C GLU A 27 -0.12 -12.02 -10.01
N GLY A 28 1.08 -11.76 -9.47
CA GLY A 28 2.20 -11.24 -10.26
C GLY A 28 2.01 -9.82 -10.82
N LEU A 29 0.90 -9.15 -10.49
CA LEU A 29 0.58 -7.81 -10.97
C LEU A 29 0.35 -6.82 -9.81
N GLY A 30 -0.30 -7.22 -8.72
CA GLY A 30 -0.61 -6.36 -7.58
C GLY A 30 -2.09 -5.97 -7.53
N VAL A 31 -2.39 -4.76 -7.05
CA VAL A 31 -3.78 -4.29 -6.89
C VAL A 31 -4.34 -3.79 -8.21
N ASP A 32 -5.47 -4.34 -8.67
CA ASP A 32 -6.13 -3.88 -9.88
C ASP A 32 -6.49 -2.39 -9.81
N GLY A 33 -6.12 -1.65 -10.86
CA GLY A 33 -6.29 -0.20 -10.96
C GLY A 33 -5.34 0.64 -10.11
N ASP A 34 -4.34 0.05 -9.44
CA ASP A 34 -3.29 0.80 -8.73
C ASP A 34 -2.14 1.18 -9.66
N ALA A 35 -1.63 2.40 -9.52
CA ALA A 35 -0.50 2.91 -10.30
C ALA A 35 0.73 2.01 -10.20
N HIS A 36 0.93 1.35 -9.06
CA HIS A 36 2.07 0.47 -8.81
C HIS A 36 1.86 -0.95 -9.34
N ALA A 37 0.69 -1.31 -9.87
CA ALA A 37 0.43 -2.64 -10.39
C ALA A 37 1.17 -2.90 -11.71
N GLY A 38 1.93 -3.99 -11.79
CA GLY A 38 2.71 -4.35 -12.95
C GLY A 38 3.74 -5.43 -12.64
N VAL A 39 4.15 -6.15 -13.67
CA VAL A 39 5.12 -7.25 -13.56
C VAL A 39 6.53 -6.72 -13.29
N THR A 40 6.86 -5.55 -13.86
CA THR A 40 8.20 -4.94 -13.78
C THR A 40 8.23 -3.67 -12.94
N VAL A 41 9.42 -3.31 -12.49
CA VAL A 41 9.65 -2.13 -11.64
C VAL A 41 9.18 -0.84 -12.33
N LYS A 42 8.39 -0.03 -11.62
CA LYS A 42 7.92 1.29 -12.11
C LYS A 42 8.69 2.48 -11.55
N HIS A 43 9.50 2.26 -10.52
CA HIS A 43 10.23 3.35 -9.87
C HIS A 43 11.40 3.82 -10.76
N ARG A 44 11.38 5.09 -11.16
CA ARG A 44 12.32 5.69 -12.14
C ARG A 44 13.79 5.38 -11.87
N SER A 45 14.21 5.44 -10.60
CA SER A 45 15.60 5.12 -10.21
C SER A 45 15.97 3.64 -10.44
N ARG A 46 15.03 2.71 -10.28
CA ARG A 46 15.27 1.27 -10.50
C ARG A 46 15.13 0.90 -11.97
N VAL A 47 14.18 1.53 -12.68
CA VAL A 47 14.03 1.43 -14.15
C VAL A 47 15.34 1.82 -14.84
N ALA A 48 15.99 2.90 -14.38
CA ALA A 48 17.27 3.34 -14.93
C ALA A 48 18.41 2.32 -14.71
N ARG A 49 18.31 1.46 -13.68
CA ARG A 49 19.29 0.40 -13.41
C ARG A 49 19.01 -0.84 -14.24
N ASP A 50 17.76 -1.29 -14.26
CA ASP A 50 17.28 -2.40 -15.08
C ASP A 50 15.73 -2.39 -15.11
N PRO A 51 15.11 -2.12 -16.28
CA PRO A 51 13.66 -2.05 -16.41
C PRO A 51 12.98 -3.42 -16.37
N SER A 52 13.71 -4.52 -16.46
CA SER A 52 13.16 -5.89 -16.44
C SER A 52 12.98 -6.47 -15.03
N GLN A 53 13.47 -5.76 -14.00
CA GLN A 53 13.39 -6.24 -12.62
C GLN A 53 11.95 -6.50 -12.17
N PRO A 54 11.70 -7.60 -11.44
CA PRO A 54 10.39 -7.90 -10.91
C PRO A 54 9.93 -6.79 -9.96
N ASN A 55 8.65 -6.46 -10.03
CA ASN A 55 8.05 -5.46 -9.17
C ASN A 55 7.85 -6.01 -7.75
N LEU A 56 8.79 -5.72 -6.85
CA LEU A 56 8.67 -6.10 -5.43
C LEU A 56 7.76 -5.16 -4.63
N ARG A 57 7.11 -4.18 -5.28
CA ARG A 57 6.30 -3.13 -4.64
C ARG A 57 4.85 -3.13 -5.13
N GLN A 58 4.35 -4.31 -5.49
CA GLN A 58 3.00 -4.53 -6.01
C GLN A 58 1.90 -4.22 -5.01
N VAL A 59 2.18 -4.36 -3.71
CA VAL A 59 1.28 -4.04 -2.60
C VAL A 59 2.11 -3.37 -1.50
N HIS A 60 1.62 -2.25 -0.96
CA HIS A 60 2.20 -1.61 0.22
C HIS A 60 1.31 -1.86 1.43
N LEU A 61 1.89 -2.38 2.52
CA LEU A 61 1.20 -2.62 3.79
C LEU A 61 1.83 -1.74 4.87
N ILE A 62 1.00 -1.13 5.70
CA ILE A 62 1.44 -0.42 6.91
C ILE A 62 0.64 -0.96 8.08
N HIS A 63 1.26 -1.11 9.25
CA HIS A 63 0.54 -1.58 10.43
C HIS A 63 -0.31 -0.46 11.02
N SER A 64 -1.51 -0.78 11.51
CA SER A 64 -2.41 0.25 12.06
C SER A 64 -1.85 0.86 13.35
N GLU A 65 -1.01 0.11 14.08
CA GLU A 65 -0.32 0.59 15.28
C GLU A 65 0.57 1.82 15.01
N LEU A 66 1.09 1.97 13.78
CA LEU A 66 1.84 3.15 13.39
C LEU A 66 0.95 4.41 13.38
N PHE A 67 -0.32 4.29 12.98
CA PHE A 67 -1.24 5.43 12.97
C PHE A 67 -1.59 5.86 14.39
N ASP A 68 -1.77 4.89 15.29
CA ASP A 68 -1.99 5.14 16.72
C ASP A 68 -0.75 5.84 17.33
N GLU A 69 0.46 5.39 17.01
CA GLU A 69 1.72 6.00 17.44
C GLU A 69 1.90 7.43 16.89
N LEU A 70 1.62 7.65 15.61
CA LEU A 70 1.72 8.97 14.96
C LEU A 70 0.70 9.95 15.55
N THR A 71 -0.51 9.49 15.83
CA THR A 71 -1.55 10.29 16.49
C THR A 71 -1.10 10.70 17.89
N ALA A 72 -0.51 9.78 18.66
CA ALA A 72 0.04 10.08 19.98
C ALA A 72 1.17 11.12 19.95
N LYS A 73 1.87 11.25 18.83
CA LYS A 73 2.92 12.25 18.57
C LYS A 73 2.37 13.56 17.98
N GLY A 74 1.05 13.69 17.81
CA GLY A 74 0.40 14.89 17.27
C GLY A 74 0.31 14.94 15.74
N PHE A 75 0.61 13.85 15.04
CA PHE A 75 0.43 13.74 13.59
C PHE A 75 -0.92 13.09 13.27
N PHE A 76 -1.78 13.82 12.55
CA PHE A 76 -3.06 13.29 12.08
C PHE A 76 -2.88 12.68 10.69
N VAL A 77 -2.73 11.36 10.64
CA VAL A 77 -2.56 10.60 9.39
C VAL A 77 -3.76 9.67 9.21
N LYS A 78 -4.41 9.73 8.06
CA LYS A 78 -5.55 8.87 7.70
C LYS A 78 -5.10 7.67 6.88
N PRO A 79 -5.88 6.58 6.85
CA PRO A 79 -5.69 5.50 5.90
C PRO A 79 -5.56 6.00 4.45
N GLY A 80 -4.55 5.50 3.76
CA GLY A 80 -4.17 5.87 2.40
C GLY A 80 -3.22 7.06 2.33
N ASP A 81 -3.06 7.87 3.37
CA ASP A 81 -2.24 9.09 3.31
C ASP A 81 -0.76 8.78 3.04
N LEU A 82 -0.27 7.63 3.50
CA LEU A 82 1.12 7.18 3.35
C LEU A 82 1.34 6.28 2.12
N GLY A 83 0.34 6.17 1.24
CA GLY A 83 0.44 5.41 0.00
C GLY A 83 0.38 3.89 0.19
N GLU A 84 -0.06 3.42 1.34
CA GLU A 84 -0.36 2.03 1.62
C GLU A 84 -1.66 1.59 0.95
N ASN A 85 -1.71 0.33 0.49
CA ASN A 85 -2.94 -0.27 0.00
C ASN A 85 -3.81 -0.80 1.14
N ASN A 86 -3.26 -0.95 2.34
CA ASN A 86 -3.94 -1.53 3.47
C ASN A 86 -3.23 -1.14 4.79
N PRO A 87 -3.92 -0.47 5.73
CA PRO A 87 -3.50 -0.43 7.12
C PRO A 87 -3.94 -1.73 7.82
N ASP A 88 -3.04 -2.71 7.88
CA ASP A 88 -2.80 -3.66 8.98
C ASP A 88 -3.02 -5.18 8.86
N LEU A 89 -2.20 -5.86 9.69
CA LEU A 89 -2.26 -7.20 10.27
C LEU A 89 -2.40 -7.10 11.82
N ARG A 90 -3.55 -6.69 12.42
CA ARG A 90 -3.69 -6.72 13.91
C ARG A 90 -3.59 -8.15 14.45
N ARG A 91 -2.65 -8.44 15.34
CA ARG A 91 -2.69 -9.68 16.14
C ARG A 91 -3.86 -9.56 17.13
N ARG A 92 -4.95 -10.31 16.94
CA ARG A 92 -5.90 -10.55 18.05
C ARG A 92 -5.11 -11.11 19.24
N ALA A 93 -5.05 -10.37 20.34
CA ALA A 93 -4.66 -10.91 21.64
C ALA A 93 -5.74 -11.92 22.05
N SER A 94 -5.31 -13.16 22.26
CA SER A 94 -6.08 -14.25 22.84
C SER A 94 -6.24 -14.06 24.35
#